data_AF-A0A4Q0ZJY7-F1
#
_entry.id   AF-A0A4Q0ZJY7-F1
#
_cell.length_a   1.000
_cell.length_b   1.000
_cell.length_c   1.000
_cell.angle_alpha   90.00
_cell.angle_beta   90.00
_cell.angle_gamma   90.00
#
_symmetry.space_group_name_H-M   'P 1'
#
loop_
_entity.id
_entity.type
_entity.pdbx_description
1 polymer ?
#
loop_
_entity_poly.entity_id
_entity_poly.type
_entity_poly.pdbx_seq_one_letter_code
_entity_poly.pdbx_strand_id
1 'polypeptide(L)'
;MKQLQEFKITDEIKNLDLTNIRTNLFHYNFDNKYLKKLYDDNGNLRQECKEDLQYHSFKGEIFENIIYEHLLRYVKDKDEVKRFILKGPHQNKNNIFKKNGLLIDKGGQVVYKSVYKDISEFDALFFTKDSLYFVEMSKSKKTANLNKRLFKKSALLKILFPSFNIKALIVLTEGSTGISRFPDYCTIWITKDFDDDQILKELILKKYPKTDLISYKDKKYIEAVSVNYKKFSYFQTLEWILQKSRSHKTHAVDLSFFKSNKLSLYFDVFTKLYIGFIYTKDLKQLVPSYTEKVKDNKVIVSIEKINQKKFEIVYYARQCDHKLKRIALTNNKVTVETKDPEGFTNKETKFIVKILKPEDRLLIKNINAITKKLEEKYITSM
;
A
#
# COMPACT_ATOMS: atom_id res chain seq x y z
N MET A 1 -26.43 -0.69 -12.38
CA MET A 1 -26.82 -1.10 -11.01
C MET A 1 -26.49 0.04 -10.06
N LYS A 2 -27.45 0.56 -9.29
CA LYS A 2 -27.16 1.48 -8.18
C LYS A 2 -26.33 0.70 -7.15
N GLN A 3 -25.08 1.09 -6.93
CA GLN A 3 -24.30 0.61 -5.77
C GLN A 3 -25.13 0.92 -4.52
N LEU A 4 -25.61 -0.12 -3.82
CA LEU A 4 -26.13 0.06 -2.47
C LEU A 4 -24.96 0.58 -1.62
N GLN A 5 -24.98 1.87 -1.29
CA GLN A 5 -24.08 2.42 -0.29
C GLN A 5 -24.52 1.87 1.07
N GLU A 6 -23.84 0.82 1.52
CA GLU A 6 -24.10 0.15 2.80
C GLU A 6 -23.88 1.12 3.97
N PHE A 7 -22.94 2.06 3.82
CA PHE A 7 -22.68 3.14 4.76
C PHE A 7 -22.93 4.50 4.12
N LYS A 8 -23.85 5.28 4.71
CA LYS A 8 -24.13 6.67 4.29
C LYS A 8 -23.27 7.65 5.08
N ILE A 9 -22.68 8.61 4.39
CA ILE A 9 -21.92 9.71 4.99
C ILE A 9 -22.87 10.62 5.79
N THR A 10 -22.40 11.15 6.92
CA THR A 10 -23.12 12.17 7.71
C THR A 10 -22.69 13.58 7.32
N ASP A 11 -23.49 14.59 7.66
CA ASP A 11 -23.11 15.98 7.43
C ASP A 11 -21.87 16.41 8.23
N GLU A 12 -21.67 15.87 9.44
CA GLU A 12 -20.44 16.09 10.22
C GLU A 12 -19.19 15.67 9.43
N ILE A 13 -19.18 14.44 8.88
CA ILE A 13 -18.06 13.91 8.10
C ILE A 13 -17.91 14.67 6.79
N LYS A 14 -19.03 14.94 6.10
CA LYS A 14 -19.03 15.65 4.82
C LYS A 14 -18.43 17.05 4.93
N ASN A 15 -18.72 17.74 6.03
CA ASN A 15 -18.25 19.11 6.28
C ASN A 15 -16.97 19.19 7.12
N LEU A 16 -16.42 18.06 7.58
CA LEU A 16 -15.22 17.99 8.42
C LEU A 16 -15.40 18.77 9.74
N ASP A 17 -16.55 18.60 10.39
CA ASP A 17 -16.93 19.37 11.59
C ASP A 17 -16.06 19.04 12.81
N LEU A 18 -15.25 20.00 13.24
CA LEU A 18 -14.31 19.82 14.35
C LEU A 18 -14.94 19.93 15.73
N THR A 19 -16.18 20.40 15.87
CA THR A 19 -16.84 20.75 17.15
C THR A 19 -16.66 19.65 18.21
N ASN A 20 -16.71 18.41 17.75
CA ASN A 20 -16.84 17.21 18.55
C ASN A 20 -15.56 16.36 18.66
N ILE A 21 -14.49 16.75 17.95
CA ILE A 21 -13.26 15.97 17.79
C ILE A 21 -11.98 16.81 17.91
N ARG A 22 -12.09 18.15 17.94
CA ARG A 22 -10.95 19.08 17.91
C ARG A 22 -9.90 18.77 18.97
N THR A 23 -10.31 18.50 20.20
CA THR A 23 -9.39 18.21 21.33
C THR A 23 -8.54 16.98 21.05
N ASN A 24 -9.13 15.91 20.52
CA ASN A 24 -8.44 14.66 20.21
C ASN A 24 -7.31 14.85 19.19
N LEU A 25 -7.45 15.79 18.24
CA LEU A 25 -6.42 16.06 17.24
C LEU A 25 -5.09 16.45 17.87
N PHE A 26 -5.08 17.11 19.03
CA PHE A 26 -3.85 17.52 19.74
C PHE A 26 -3.10 16.36 20.41
N HIS A 27 -3.70 15.16 20.48
CA HIS A 27 -3.06 13.97 21.02
C HIS A 27 -2.33 13.14 19.97
N TYR A 28 -2.53 13.43 18.68
CA TYR A 28 -1.77 12.81 17.60
C TYR A 28 -0.34 13.36 17.56
N ASN A 29 0.61 12.50 17.19
CA ASN A 29 2.02 12.86 17.13
C ASN A 29 2.42 13.25 15.70
N PHE A 30 2.34 14.54 15.40
CA PHE A 30 2.76 15.08 14.11
C PHE A 30 4.25 15.50 14.11
N ASP A 31 4.97 15.25 13.02
CA ASP A 31 6.33 15.76 12.85
C ASP A 31 6.35 17.24 12.43
N ASN A 32 6.25 18.11 13.43
CA ASN A 32 6.13 19.55 13.21
C ASN A 32 7.47 20.30 13.28
N LYS A 33 8.61 19.60 13.39
CA LYS A 33 9.91 20.25 13.67
C LYS A 33 10.31 21.22 12.55
N TYR A 34 10.11 20.83 11.30
CA TYR A 34 10.36 21.68 10.15
C TYR A 34 9.21 22.67 9.91
N LEU A 35 7.97 22.24 10.11
CA LEU A 35 6.77 23.05 9.86
C LEU A 35 6.73 24.35 10.67
N LYS A 36 7.28 24.35 11.89
CA LYS A 36 7.40 25.57 12.70
C LYS A 36 8.17 26.69 12.00
N LYS A 37 9.13 26.36 11.12
CA LYS A 37 9.93 27.33 10.38
C LYS A 37 9.18 28.00 9.23
N LEU A 38 8.02 27.45 8.85
CA LEU A 38 7.17 28.01 7.80
C LEU A 38 6.37 29.21 8.29
N TYR A 39 6.35 29.46 9.59
CA TYR A 39 5.66 30.59 10.21
C TYR A 39 6.66 31.72 10.50
N ASP A 40 6.18 32.97 10.43
CA ASP A 40 6.92 34.14 10.90
C ASP A 40 6.84 34.27 12.44
N ASP A 41 7.54 35.26 12.99
CA ASP A 41 7.56 35.51 14.45
C ASP A 41 6.19 35.95 14.99
N ASN A 42 5.32 36.48 14.13
CA ASN A 42 3.93 36.82 14.43
C ASN A 42 3.00 35.60 14.32
N GLY A 43 3.53 34.44 13.92
CA GLY A 43 2.82 33.20 13.73
C GLY A 43 1.94 33.15 12.48
N ASN A 44 2.21 33.96 11.46
CA ASN A 44 1.56 33.85 10.16
C ASN A 44 2.31 32.88 9.26
N LEU A 45 1.59 32.08 8.47
CA LEU A 45 2.21 31.23 7.47
C LEU A 45 2.83 32.12 6.39
N ARG A 46 4.12 31.95 6.13
CA ARG A 46 4.83 32.69 5.08
C ARG A 46 4.21 32.36 3.73
N GLN A 47 3.97 33.38 2.90
CA GLN A 47 3.22 33.23 1.65
C GLN A 47 3.90 32.26 0.69
N GLU A 48 5.24 32.28 0.63
CA GLU A 48 6.08 31.38 -0.16
C GLU A 48 5.99 29.91 0.29
N CYS A 49 5.53 29.63 1.51
CA CYS A 49 5.46 28.29 2.08
C CYS A 49 4.10 27.60 1.86
N LYS A 50 3.12 28.26 1.22
CA LYS A 50 1.80 27.67 0.98
C LYS A 50 1.83 26.43 0.10
N GLU A 51 2.79 26.35 -0.81
CA GLU A 51 3.03 25.23 -1.73
C GLU A 51 4.09 24.23 -1.20
N ASP A 52 4.53 24.36 0.06
CA ASP A 52 5.54 23.49 0.63
C ASP A 52 5.04 22.04 0.71
N LEU A 53 5.84 21.10 0.21
CA LEU A 53 5.47 19.68 0.14
C LEU A 53 5.24 19.05 1.51
N GLN A 54 6.02 19.44 2.53
CA GLN A 54 5.84 18.93 3.89
C GLN A 54 4.58 19.51 4.52
N TYR A 55 4.28 20.79 4.24
CA TYR A 55 3.02 21.41 4.67
C TYR A 55 1.80 20.73 4.05
N HIS A 56 1.84 20.41 2.75
CA HIS A 56 0.78 19.64 2.09
C HIS A 56 0.63 18.23 2.65
N SER A 57 1.75 17.55 2.94
CA SER A 57 1.74 16.22 3.56
C SER A 57 1.08 16.27 4.95
N PHE A 58 1.43 17.27 5.76
CA PHE A 58 0.83 17.50 7.07
C PHE A 58 -0.68 17.80 6.99
N LYS A 59 -1.10 18.67 6.06
CA LYS A 59 -2.51 18.92 5.76
C LYS A 59 -3.25 17.63 5.33
N GLY A 60 -2.54 16.65 4.78
CA GLY A 60 -3.07 15.32 4.45
C GLY A 60 -3.27 14.45 5.68
N GLU A 61 -2.26 14.36 6.53
CA GLU A 61 -2.31 13.58 7.78
C GLU A 61 -3.41 14.08 8.73
N ILE A 62 -3.59 15.40 8.85
CA ILE A 62 -4.69 15.97 9.65
C ILE A 62 -6.05 15.60 9.09
N PHE A 63 -6.22 15.67 7.76
CA PHE A 63 -7.46 15.26 7.12
C PHE A 63 -7.79 13.80 7.45
N GLU A 64 -6.79 12.91 7.38
CA GLU A 64 -6.97 11.50 7.74
C GLU A 64 -7.39 11.32 9.20
N ASN A 65 -6.76 12.06 10.12
CA ASN A 65 -7.10 11.98 11.54
C ASN A 65 -8.48 12.56 11.86
N ILE A 66 -8.89 13.64 11.18
CA ILE A 66 -10.26 14.20 11.28
C ILE A 66 -11.30 13.15 10.90
N ILE A 67 -11.12 12.52 9.73
CA ILE A 67 -12.03 11.46 9.28
C ILE A 67 -12.00 10.28 10.24
N TYR A 68 -10.82 9.91 10.76
CA TYR A 68 -10.70 8.82 11.73
C TYR A 68 -11.48 9.09 13.02
N GLU A 69 -11.37 10.28 13.62
CA GLU A 69 -12.12 10.67 14.81
C GLU A 69 -13.64 10.67 14.55
N HIS A 70 -14.07 11.16 13.38
CA HIS A 70 -15.46 11.06 13.00
C HIS A 70 -15.91 9.61 12.79
N LEU A 71 -15.06 8.75 12.22
CA LEU A 71 -15.38 7.33 12.06
C LEU A 71 -15.58 6.65 13.41
N LEU A 72 -14.75 6.95 14.41
CA LEU A 72 -14.93 6.44 15.77
C LEU A 72 -16.32 6.79 16.31
N ARG A 73 -16.76 8.05 16.16
CA ARG A 73 -18.12 8.46 16.55
C ARG A 73 -19.20 7.77 15.71
N TYR A 74 -19.04 7.78 14.39
CA TYR A 74 -19.98 7.21 13.43
C TYR A 74 -20.27 5.74 13.72
N VAL A 75 -19.24 4.92 13.92
CA VAL A 75 -19.42 3.47 14.12
C VAL A 75 -19.99 3.12 15.48
N LYS A 76 -19.93 4.02 16.46
CA LYS A 76 -20.52 3.81 17.79
C LYS A 76 -22.00 3.46 17.66
N ASP A 77 -22.70 4.21 16.84
CA ASP A 77 -24.15 4.11 16.65
C ASP A 77 -24.54 3.18 15.48
N LYS A 78 -23.59 2.39 14.96
CA LYS A 78 -23.82 1.38 13.92
C LYS A 78 -23.75 -0.03 14.50
N ASP A 79 -24.91 -0.64 14.68
CA ASP A 79 -25.03 -2.01 15.19
C ASP A 79 -24.42 -3.06 14.25
N GLU A 80 -24.40 -2.78 12.95
CA GLU A 80 -23.78 -3.65 11.94
C GLU A 80 -22.26 -3.74 12.10
N VAL A 81 -21.61 -2.69 12.64
CA VAL A 81 -20.18 -2.68 12.95
C VAL A 81 -19.96 -3.41 14.28
N LYS A 82 -19.33 -4.58 14.18
CA LYS A 82 -19.06 -5.46 15.32
C LYS A 82 -17.72 -5.17 15.98
N ARG A 83 -16.72 -4.78 15.19
CA ARG A 83 -15.38 -4.44 15.69
C ARG A 83 -14.76 -3.32 14.89
N PHE A 84 -14.06 -2.40 15.53
CA PHE A 84 -13.32 -1.30 14.92
C PHE A 84 -11.91 -1.25 15.51
N ILE A 85 -10.89 -1.23 14.66
CA ILE A 85 -9.49 -1.24 15.11
C ILE A 85 -9.06 0.18 15.50
N LEU A 86 -8.67 0.34 16.77
CA LEU A 86 -8.13 1.58 17.30
C LEU A 86 -6.73 1.88 16.73
N LYS A 87 -6.38 3.15 16.53
CA LYS A 87 -5.07 3.64 16.06
C LYS A 87 -4.69 4.93 16.80
N GLY A 88 -3.44 5.37 16.64
CA GLY A 88 -2.96 6.66 17.15
C GLY A 88 -3.07 6.78 18.67
N PRO A 89 -3.63 7.88 19.20
CA PRO A 89 -3.72 8.12 20.64
C PRO A 89 -4.70 7.20 21.36
N HIS A 90 -5.56 6.49 20.61
CA HIS A 90 -6.57 5.58 21.16
C HIS A 90 -6.06 4.15 21.40
N GLN A 91 -4.80 3.86 21.04
CA GLN A 91 -4.17 2.56 21.29
C GLN A 91 -3.33 2.56 22.56
N ASN A 92 -3.32 1.44 23.27
CA ASN A 92 -2.38 1.23 24.35
C ASN A 92 -0.93 1.22 23.85
N LYS A 93 -0.06 2.02 24.49
CA LYS A 93 1.36 2.18 24.12
C LYS A 93 2.21 0.93 24.32
N ASN A 94 1.69 -0.10 25.00
CA ASN A 94 2.38 -1.37 25.26
C ASN A 94 2.44 -2.29 24.04
N ASN A 95 2.20 -1.77 22.83
CA ASN A 95 2.30 -2.54 21.61
C ASN A 95 3.73 -3.04 21.39
N ILE A 96 3.87 -4.35 21.61
CA ILE A 96 5.05 -5.13 21.28
C ILE A 96 5.35 -4.90 19.79
N PHE A 97 6.49 -4.27 19.48
CA PHE A 97 6.97 -4.12 18.11
C PHE A 97 7.25 -5.51 17.52
N LYS A 98 6.23 -6.09 16.88
CA LYS A 98 6.34 -7.41 16.26
C LYS A 98 7.06 -7.28 14.91
N LYS A 99 7.94 -8.23 14.63
CA LYS A 99 8.65 -8.34 13.34
C LYS A 99 7.68 -8.55 12.17
N ASN A 100 6.56 -9.22 12.43
CA ASN A 100 5.55 -9.60 11.43
C ASN A 100 4.14 -9.46 12.01
N GLY A 101 3.16 -9.20 11.14
CA GLY A 101 1.74 -9.21 11.48
C GLY A 101 1.05 -7.85 11.42
N LEU A 102 -0.26 -7.84 11.69
CA LEU A 102 -1.08 -6.64 11.88
C LEU A 102 -0.78 -6.02 13.25
N LEU A 103 -0.39 -4.75 13.27
CA LEU A 103 0.01 -4.01 14.47
C LEU A 103 -0.06 -2.49 14.24
N ILE A 104 0.20 -1.71 15.30
CA ILE A 104 0.39 -0.27 15.19
C ILE A 104 1.87 0.06 15.08
N ASP A 105 2.22 0.86 14.08
CA ASP A 105 3.59 1.27 13.83
C ASP A 105 4.02 2.44 14.76
N LYS A 106 5.24 2.97 14.56
CA LYS A 106 5.73 4.09 15.39
C LYS A 106 4.99 5.40 15.13
N GLY A 107 4.41 5.58 13.94
CA GLY A 107 3.56 6.71 13.59
C GLY A 107 2.13 6.60 14.11
N GLY A 108 1.77 5.49 14.77
CA GLY A 108 0.40 5.27 15.24
C GLY A 108 -0.56 4.75 14.17
N GLN A 109 -0.05 4.29 13.02
CA GLN A 109 -0.85 3.79 11.91
C GLN A 109 -1.07 2.28 12.00
N VAL A 110 -2.20 1.81 11.46
CA VAL A 110 -2.49 0.37 11.36
C VAL A 110 -1.72 -0.21 10.18
N VAL A 111 -0.79 -1.12 10.43
CA VAL A 111 0.07 -1.69 9.40
C VAL A 111 0.12 -3.22 9.46
N TYR A 112 0.34 -3.84 8.30
CA TYR A 112 0.74 -5.25 8.24
C TYR A 112 2.21 -5.35 7.86
N LYS A 113 3.05 -5.81 8.80
CA LYS A 113 4.51 -5.92 8.61
C LYS A 113 4.95 -7.32 8.21
N SER A 114 6.02 -7.37 7.42
CA SER A 114 6.87 -8.55 7.26
C SER A 114 8.34 -8.14 7.31
N VAL A 115 9.10 -8.76 8.22
CA VAL A 115 10.53 -8.47 8.46
C VAL A 115 10.76 -6.96 8.64
N TYR A 116 9.97 -6.36 9.55
CA TYR A 116 10.00 -4.94 9.93
C TYR A 116 9.62 -3.92 8.84
N LYS A 117 9.23 -4.36 7.63
CA LYS A 117 8.74 -3.44 6.59
C LYS A 117 7.23 -3.59 6.42
N ASP A 118 6.58 -2.45 6.19
CA ASP A 118 5.13 -2.35 6.01
C ASP A 118 4.72 -2.83 4.62
N ILE A 119 4.09 -4.01 4.55
CA ILE A 119 3.54 -4.49 3.28
C ILE A 119 2.40 -3.58 2.86
N SER A 120 1.59 -3.17 3.84
CA SER A 120 0.48 -2.24 3.69
C SER A 120 0.22 -1.49 4.98
N GLU A 121 -0.26 -0.27 4.83
CA GLU A 121 -0.83 0.60 5.86
C GLU A 121 -2.34 0.72 5.63
N PHE A 122 -3.13 1.05 6.65
CA PHE A 122 -4.58 1.22 6.59
C PHE A 122 -5.01 2.42 7.43
N ASP A 123 -5.80 3.32 6.84
CA ASP A 123 -6.22 4.56 7.52
C ASP A 123 -7.23 4.25 8.63
N ALA A 124 -8.09 3.26 8.38
CA ALA A 124 -8.90 2.56 9.38
C ALA A 124 -9.29 1.15 8.91
N LEU A 125 -9.65 0.29 9.86
CA LEU A 125 -10.15 -1.07 9.62
C LEU A 125 -11.33 -1.36 10.56
N PHE A 126 -12.40 -1.92 10.03
CA PHE A 126 -13.54 -2.37 10.84
C PHE A 126 -14.22 -3.61 10.25
N PHE A 127 -14.98 -4.30 11.09
CA PHE A 127 -15.61 -5.57 10.79
C PHE A 127 -17.12 -5.46 10.99
N THR A 128 -17.88 -6.00 10.05
CA THR A 128 -19.27 -6.38 10.25
C THR A 128 -19.35 -7.87 10.57
N LYS A 129 -20.55 -8.46 10.48
CA LYS A 129 -20.75 -9.89 10.70
C LYS A 129 -19.97 -10.75 9.71
N ASP A 130 -19.93 -10.35 8.45
CA ASP A 130 -19.43 -11.16 7.33
C ASP A 130 -18.37 -10.43 6.48
N SER A 131 -18.13 -9.15 6.74
CA SER A 131 -17.28 -8.31 5.92
C SER A 131 -16.20 -7.59 6.75
N LEU A 132 -15.05 -7.34 6.12
CA LEU A 132 -13.98 -6.49 6.63
C LEU A 132 -13.89 -5.28 5.70
N TYR A 133 -14.01 -4.09 6.28
CA TYR A 133 -13.85 -2.81 5.58
C TYR A 133 -12.49 -2.24 5.90
N PHE A 134 -11.77 -1.89 4.85
CA PHE A 134 -10.64 -0.99 4.97
C PHE A 134 -11.00 0.39 4.45
N VAL A 135 -10.55 1.42 5.16
CA VAL A 135 -10.77 2.81 4.78
C VAL A 135 -9.53 3.32 4.06
N GLU A 136 -9.75 4.03 2.96
CA GLU A 136 -8.72 4.75 2.22
C GLU A 136 -9.18 6.19 2.00
N MET A 137 -8.32 7.14 2.35
CA MET A 137 -8.60 8.56 2.32
C MET A 137 -7.66 9.24 1.32
N SER A 138 -8.16 10.20 0.56
CA SER A 138 -7.32 10.92 -0.41
C SER A 138 -7.85 12.31 -0.73
N LYS A 139 -6.97 13.30 -0.58
CA LYS A 139 -7.18 14.67 -1.06
C LYS A 139 -6.84 14.86 -2.55
N SER A 140 -6.23 13.85 -3.18
CA SER A 140 -5.85 13.95 -4.59
C SER A 140 -7.07 13.92 -5.50
N LYS A 141 -7.16 14.90 -6.40
CA LYS A 141 -8.25 14.97 -7.40
C LYS A 141 -8.14 13.87 -8.47
N LYS A 142 -6.99 13.19 -8.60
CA LYS A 142 -6.78 12.08 -9.56
C LYS A 142 -6.75 10.74 -8.80
N THR A 143 -7.73 9.89 -9.07
CA THR A 143 -7.93 8.60 -8.35
C THR A 143 -7.17 7.40 -8.93
N ALA A 144 -6.47 7.56 -10.05
CA ALA A 144 -5.84 6.44 -10.76
C ALA A 144 -4.79 5.68 -9.93
N ASN A 145 -3.97 6.40 -9.15
CA ASN A 145 -3.00 5.80 -8.26
C ASN A 145 -3.66 5.14 -7.04
N LEU A 146 -4.79 5.66 -6.58
CA LEU A 146 -5.58 5.09 -5.49
C LEU A 146 -6.02 3.67 -5.85
N ASN A 147 -6.60 3.48 -7.04
CA ASN A 147 -7.06 2.19 -7.51
C ASN A 147 -5.99 1.09 -7.43
N LYS A 148 -4.74 1.39 -7.82
CA LYS A 148 -3.64 0.42 -7.70
C LYS A 148 -3.38 0.01 -6.25
N ARG A 149 -3.43 0.98 -5.31
CA ARG A 149 -3.28 0.69 -3.88
C ARG A 149 -4.43 -0.16 -3.35
N LEU A 150 -5.67 0.13 -3.76
CA LEU A 150 -6.86 -0.61 -3.33
C LEU A 150 -6.79 -2.11 -3.69
N PHE A 151 -6.33 -2.46 -4.89
CA PHE A 151 -6.17 -3.86 -5.28
C PHE A 151 -5.17 -4.59 -4.39
N LYS A 152 -4.02 -3.95 -4.10
CA LYS A 152 -2.99 -4.52 -3.21
C LYS A 152 -3.54 -4.72 -1.79
N LYS A 153 -4.21 -3.71 -1.23
CA LYS A 153 -4.82 -3.78 0.11
C LYS A 153 -5.89 -4.87 0.17
N SER A 154 -6.80 -4.89 -0.79
CA SER A 154 -7.87 -5.90 -0.89
C SER A 154 -7.31 -7.31 -1.00
N ALA A 155 -6.32 -7.54 -1.86
CA ALA A 155 -5.71 -8.86 -2.03
C ALA A 155 -4.98 -9.35 -0.77
N LEU A 156 -4.26 -8.47 -0.08
CA LEU A 156 -3.62 -8.79 1.19
C LEU A 156 -4.68 -9.19 2.22
N LEU A 157 -5.76 -8.42 2.36
CA LEU A 157 -6.81 -8.72 3.33
C LEU A 157 -7.56 -10.01 2.99
N LYS A 158 -7.77 -10.35 1.71
CA LYS A 158 -8.33 -11.64 1.29
C LYS A 158 -7.45 -12.83 1.71
N ILE A 159 -6.13 -12.65 1.74
CA ILE A 159 -5.18 -13.68 2.20
C ILE A 159 -5.24 -13.83 3.73
N LEU A 160 -5.32 -12.70 4.45
CA LEU A 160 -5.31 -12.68 5.92
C LEU A 160 -6.65 -13.11 6.53
N PHE A 161 -7.76 -12.77 5.87
CA PHE A 161 -9.13 -12.98 6.35
C PHE A 161 -9.98 -13.70 5.29
N PRO A 162 -9.66 -14.97 4.97
CA PRO A 162 -10.31 -15.68 3.86
C PRO A 162 -11.81 -15.93 4.08
N SER A 163 -12.29 -15.85 5.32
CA SER A 163 -13.70 -16.02 5.68
C SER A 163 -14.52 -14.73 5.63
N PHE A 164 -13.92 -13.59 5.30
CA PHE A 164 -14.60 -12.28 5.24
C PHE A 164 -14.70 -11.76 3.81
N ASN A 165 -15.82 -11.13 3.49
CA ASN A 165 -15.96 -10.29 2.31
C ASN A 165 -15.13 -9.01 2.49
N ILE A 166 -14.17 -8.78 1.61
CA ILE A 166 -13.33 -7.58 1.70
C ILE A 166 -13.98 -6.44 0.93
N LYS A 167 -14.35 -5.39 1.66
CA LYS A 167 -14.96 -4.17 1.14
C LYS A 167 -14.08 -2.96 1.48
N ALA A 168 -14.31 -1.85 0.80
CA ALA A 168 -13.56 -0.62 1.03
C ALA A 168 -14.49 0.57 1.22
N LEU A 169 -14.15 1.46 2.13
CA LEU A 169 -14.76 2.78 2.25
C LEU A 169 -13.74 3.81 1.79
N ILE A 170 -14.05 4.51 0.70
CA ILE A 170 -13.16 5.47 0.07
C ILE A 170 -13.66 6.88 0.39
N VAL A 171 -12.83 7.67 1.06
CA VAL A 171 -13.14 9.06 1.40
C VAL A 171 -12.32 9.98 0.51
N LEU A 172 -13.00 10.74 -0.35
CA LEU A 172 -12.41 11.66 -1.30
C LEU A 172 -12.89 13.08 -1.02
N THR A 173 -12.14 14.09 -1.47
CA THR A 173 -12.63 15.46 -1.46
C THR A 173 -13.36 15.81 -2.76
N GLU A 174 -14.23 16.81 -2.70
CA GLU A 174 -14.99 17.33 -3.83
C GLU A 174 -14.10 17.68 -5.05
N GLY A 175 -14.65 17.56 -6.26
CA GLY A 175 -13.86 17.73 -7.49
C GLY A 175 -12.94 16.55 -7.84
N SER A 176 -12.98 15.44 -7.09
CA SER A 176 -12.28 14.21 -7.46
C SER A 176 -12.81 13.60 -8.75
N THR A 177 -11.90 13.22 -9.65
CA THR A 177 -12.21 12.65 -10.97
C THR A 177 -11.96 11.15 -11.02
N GLY A 178 -12.65 10.44 -11.92
CA GLY A 178 -12.46 8.99 -12.12
C GLY A 178 -13.17 8.09 -11.10
N ILE A 179 -14.13 8.63 -10.36
CA ILE A 179 -14.94 7.93 -9.34
C ILE A 179 -15.63 6.68 -9.92
N SER A 180 -16.10 6.74 -11.17
CA SER A 180 -16.74 5.60 -11.84
C SER A 180 -15.81 4.42 -12.12
N ARG A 181 -14.50 4.54 -11.87
CA ARG A 181 -13.50 3.49 -12.10
C ARG A 181 -13.17 2.71 -10.83
N PHE A 182 -13.77 3.04 -9.69
CA PHE A 182 -13.57 2.27 -8.46
C PHE A 182 -14.22 0.88 -8.58
N PRO A 183 -13.61 -0.16 -8.00
CA PRO A 183 -14.21 -1.49 -7.94
C PRO A 183 -15.57 -1.52 -7.23
N ASP A 184 -16.39 -2.51 -7.54
CA ASP A 184 -17.74 -2.66 -6.97
C ASP A 184 -17.75 -2.85 -5.45
N TYR A 185 -16.65 -3.32 -4.86
CA TYR A 185 -16.49 -3.48 -3.41
C TYR A 185 -16.24 -2.15 -2.68
N CYS A 186 -16.15 -1.02 -3.39
CA CYS A 186 -15.93 0.29 -2.82
C CYS A 186 -17.24 1.04 -2.57
N THR A 187 -17.43 1.53 -1.34
CA THR A 187 -18.36 2.61 -1.01
C THR A 187 -17.61 3.93 -1.04
N ILE A 188 -18.20 4.98 -1.60
CA ILE A 188 -17.51 6.26 -1.83
C ILE A 188 -18.22 7.38 -1.06
N TRP A 189 -17.44 8.10 -0.26
CA TRP A 189 -17.82 9.28 0.48
C TRP A 189 -17.06 10.49 -0.07
N ILE A 190 -17.79 11.59 -0.28
CA ILE A 190 -17.23 12.85 -0.76
C ILE A 190 -17.36 13.89 0.34
N THR A 191 -16.24 14.48 0.74
CA THR A 191 -16.15 15.57 1.73
C THR A 191 -15.78 16.88 1.06
N LYS A 192 -15.91 17.98 1.79
CA LYS A 192 -15.25 19.25 1.45
C LYS A 192 -13.72 19.11 1.52
N ASP A 193 -13.01 20.06 0.92
CA ASP A 193 -11.59 20.23 1.19
C ASP A 193 -11.38 20.77 2.62
N PHE A 194 -10.36 20.25 3.30
CA PHE A 194 -9.99 20.73 4.63
C PHE A 194 -9.18 22.03 4.53
N ASP A 195 -9.76 23.12 5.02
CA ASP A 195 -9.17 24.47 4.99
C ASP A 195 -9.48 25.25 6.28
N ASP A 196 -8.86 24.84 7.38
CA ASP A 196 -8.88 25.57 8.65
C ASP A 196 -7.43 25.94 9.03
N ASP A 197 -7.02 27.13 8.61
CA ASP A 197 -5.66 27.63 8.86
C ASP A 197 -5.37 27.86 10.35
N GLN A 198 -6.41 28.12 11.15
CA GLN A 198 -6.26 28.35 12.58
C GLN A 198 -5.88 27.05 13.29
N ILE A 199 -6.63 25.96 13.09
CA ILE A 199 -6.30 24.68 13.73
C ILE A 199 -4.94 24.15 13.26
N LEU A 200 -4.59 24.35 11.98
CA LEU A 200 -3.29 23.97 11.44
C LEU A 200 -2.15 24.70 12.16
N LYS A 201 -2.28 26.01 12.34
CA LYS A 201 -1.34 26.82 13.12
C LYS A 201 -1.25 26.35 14.57
N GLU A 202 -2.38 26.09 15.21
CA GLU A 202 -2.43 25.61 16.61
C GLU A 202 -1.71 24.26 16.78
N LEU A 203 -1.93 23.31 15.87
CA LEU A 203 -1.29 21.98 15.87
C LEU A 203 0.22 22.08 15.63
N ILE A 204 0.67 22.89 14.67
CA ILE A 204 2.10 23.07 14.36
C ILE A 204 2.84 23.72 15.54
N LEU A 205 2.28 24.82 16.06
CA LEU A 205 2.89 25.59 17.14
C LEU A 205 2.66 24.97 18.53
N LYS A 206 1.82 23.93 18.63
CA LYS A 206 1.37 23.29 19.88
C LYS A 206 0.76 24.30 20.87
N LYS A 207 0.01 25.26 20.35
CA LYS A 207 -0.66 26.33 21.12
C LYS A 207 -2.03 25.86 21.60
N TYR A 208 -2.10 24.81 22.42
CA TYR A 208 -3.36 24.32 22.96
C TYR A 208 -3.20 23.85 24.42
N PRO A 209 -4.17 24.13 25.31
CA PRO A 209 -4.13 23.65 26.68
C PRO A 209 -4.11 22.12 26.72
N LYS A 210 -3.40 21.55 27.71
CA LYS A 210 -3.44 20.10 27.94
C LYS A 210 -4.87 19.74 28.35
N THR A 211 -5.58 19.10 27.44
CA THR A 211 -6.91 18.52 27.69
C THR A 211 -6.77 17.00 27.73
N ASP A 212 -7.73 16.33 28.34
CA ASP A 212 -7.77 14.88 28.36
C ASP A 212 -8.29 14.33 27.02
N LEU A 213 -7.75 13.19 26.61
CA LEU A 213 -8.18 12.50 25.41
C LEU A 213 -9.62 11.98 25.60
N ILE A 214 -10.53 12.36 24.69
CA ILE A 214 -11.87 11.78 24.64
C ILE A 214 -11.73 10.32 24.20
N SER A 215 -11.93 9.41 25.16
CA SER A 215 -11.70 7.98 24.99
C SER A 215 -12.96 7.24 24.49
N TYR A 216 -12.77 6.29 23.59
CA TYR A 216 -13.83 5.44 23.04
C TYR A 216 -13.81 4.05 23.68
N LYS A 217 -14.72 3.79 24.64
CA LYS A 217 -14.70 2.59 25.50
C LYS A 217 -15.72 1.50 25.15
N ASP A 218 -16.49 1.66 24.07
CA ASP A 218 -17.43 0.62 23.63
C ASP A 218 -16.68 -0.69 23.30
N LYS A 219 -17.29 -1.84 23.61
CA LYS A 219 -16.73 -3.18 23.36
C LYS A 219 -16.39 -3.45 21.89
N LYS A 220 -16.95 -2.68 20.94
CA LYS A 220 -16.61 -2.80 19.52
C LYS A 220 -15.20 -2.27 19.21
N TYR A 221 -14.66 -1.36 20.01
CA TYR A 221 -13.31 -0.86 19.78
C TYR A 221 -12.28 -1.87 20.29
N ILE A 222 -11.38 -2.28 19.40
CA ILE A 222 -10.41 -3.34 19.69
C ILE A 222 -8.99 -2.90 19.33
N GLU A 223 -8.03 -3.52 20.01
CA GLU A 223 -6.61 -3.31 19.72
C GLU A 223 -6.17 -4.14 18.51
N ALA A 224 -5.29 -3.60 17.65
CA ALA A 224 -4.79 -4.29 16.46
C ALA A 224 -4.14 -5.64 16.80
N VAL A 225 -3.47 -5.73 17.95
CA VAL A 225 -2.80 -6.95 18.44
C VAL A 225 -3.76 -8.08 18.83
N SER A 226 -5.04 -7.77 19.08
CA SER A 226 -6.08 -8.73 19.45
C SER A 226 -6.77 -9.38 18.23
N VAL A 227 -6.49 -8.87 17.02
CA VAL A 227 -7.13 -9.33 15.80
C VAL A 227 -6.55 -10.68 15.39
N ASN A 228 -7.42 -11.68 15.28
CA ASN A 228 -7.06 -13.00 14.76
C ASN A 228 -7.14 -13.02 13.23
N TYR A 229 -6.08 -13.50 12.59
CA TYR A 229 -5.99 -13.63 11.13
C TYR A 229 -5.05 -14.77 10.73
N LYS A 230 -5.15 -15.20 9.47
CA LYS A 230 -4.25 -16.16 8.87
C LYS A 230 -2.86 -15.54 8.68
N LYS A 231 -1.82 -16.15 9.24
CA LYS A 231 -0.44 -15.68 9.05
C LYS A 231 -0.04 -15.75 7.58
N PHE A 232 0.56 -14.67 7.09
CA PHE A 232 1.11 -14.59 5.74
C PHE A 232 2.63 -14.37 5.78
N SER A 233 3.37 -15.41 5.39
CA SER A 233 4.83 -15.38 5.31
C SER A 233 5.30 -14.87 3.94
N TYR A 234 5.54 -13.57 3.83
CA TYR A 234 5.85 -12.88 2.56
C TYR A 234 6.99 -13.53 1.77
N PHE A 235 8.19 -13.64 2.38
CA PHE A 235 9.39 -14.13 1.68
C PHE A 235 9.35 -15.64 1.41
N GLN A 236 8.83 -16.44 2.34
CA GLN A 236 8.63 -17.88 2.13
C GLN A 236 7.62 -18.12 0.99
N THR A 237 6.62 -17.26 0.85
CA THR A 237 5.67 -17.33 -0.28
C THR A 237 6.38 -17.02 -1.60
N LEU A 238 7.23 -15.98 -1.66
CA LEU A 238 8.03 -15.69 -2.86
C LEU A 238 8.96 -16.86 -3.25
N GLU A 239 9.62 -17.46 -2.27
CA GLU A 239 10.47 -18.64 -2.48
C GLU A 239 9.65 -19.83 -3.02
N TRP A 240 8.52 -20.14 -2.39
CA TRP A 240 7.63 -21.20 -2.84
C TRP A 240 7.13 -20.96 -4.27
N ILE A 241 6.76 -19.73 -4.62
CA ILE A 241 6.33 -19.37 -5.98
C ILE A 241 7.46 -19.61 -6.98
N LEU A 242 8.67 -19.12 -6.70
CA LEU A 242 9.84 -19.35 -7.54
C LEU A 242 10.06 -20.85 -7.76
N GLN A 243 10.21 -21.61 -6.68
CA GLN A 243 10.48 -23.05 -6.75
C GLN A 243 9.38 -23.83 -7.49
N LYS A 244 8.11 -23.54 -7.22
CA LYS A 244 7.00 -24.23 -7.89
C LYS A 244 6.90 -23.88 -9.38
N SER A 245 7.07 -22.61 -9.73
CA SER A 245 7.09 -22.20 -11.15
C SER A 245 8.23 -22.85 -11.94
N ARG A 246 9.30 -23.29 -11.27
CA ARG A 246 10.47 -23.96 -11.85
C ARG A 246 10.45 -25.49 -11.76
N SER A 247 9.41 -26.09 -11.17
CA SER A 247 9.37 -27.52 -10.86
C SER A 247 8.91 -28.43 -12.02
N HIS A 248 8.53 -27.85 -13.16
CA HIS A 248 8.02 -28.63 -14.30
C HIS A 248 9.15 -29.34 -15.05
N LYS A 249 8.94 -30.62 -15.40
CA LYS A 249 9.99 -31.47 -16.01
C LYS A 249 10.49 -30.95 -17.37
N THR A 250 9.61 -30.32 -18.15
CA THR A 250 9.90 -29.93 -19.54
C THR A 250 9.90 -28.42 -19.79
N HIS A 251 9.33 -27.63 -18.87
CA HIS A 251 9.18 -26.19 -19.06
C HIS A 251 10.10 -25.47 -18.09
N ALA A 252 10.91 -24.55 -18.59
CA ALA A 252 11.75 -23.72 -17.73
C ALA A 252 10.90 -22.94 -16.73
N VAL A 253 9.73 -22.44 -17.14
CA VAL A 253 8.74 -21.83 -16.25
C VAL A 253 7.37 -22.38 -16.59
N ASP A 254 6.70 -22.95 -15.60
CA ASP A 254 5.31 -23.39 -15.71
C ASP A 254 4.37 -22.18 -15.59
N LEU A 255 3.92 -21.65 -16.73
CA LEU A 255 2.97 -20.56 -16.73
C LEU A 255 1.56 -20.97 -16.32
N SER A 256 1.23 -22.27 -16.33
CA SER A 256 -0.09 -22.75 -15.90
C SER A 256 -0.28 -22.60 -14.39
N PHE A 257 0.80 -22.70 -13.61
CA PHE A 257 0.81 -22.45 -12.17
C PHE A 257 0.25 -21.07 -11.79
N PHE A 258 0.54 -20.05 -12.61
CA PHE A 258 0.11 -18.67 -12.38
C PHE A 258 -1.37 -18.41 -12.67
N LYS A 259 -2.09 -19.36 -13.27
CA LYS A 259 -3.52 -19.19 -13.61
C LYS A 259 -4.46 -19.33 -12.42
N SER A 260 -3.98 -19.83 -11.29
CA SER A 260 -4.83 -20.07 -10.13
C SER A 260 -5.25 -18.79 -9.42
N ASN A 261 -6.43 -18.83 -8.79
CA ASN A 261 -7.00 -17.71 -8.04
C ASN A 261 -6.07 -17.20 -6.94
N LYS A 262 -5.40 -18.13 -6.27
CA LYS A 262 -4.40 -17.85 -5.23
C LYS A 262 -3.22 -17.05 -5.79
N LEU A 263 -2.72 -17.41 -6.98
CA LEU A 263 -1.59 -16.71 -7.60
C LEU A 263 -2.00 -15.34 -8.14
N SER A 264 -3.25 -15.15 -8.59
CA SER A 264 -3.78 -13.83 -8.93
C SER A 264 -3.72 -12.88 -7.73
N LEU A 265 -4.14 -13.34 -6.54
CA LEU A 265 -4.04 -12.54 -5.30
C LEU A 265 -2.58 -12.22 -4.95
N TYR A 266 -1.66 -13.17 -5.14
CA TYR A 266 -0.25 -12.91 -4.92
C TYR A 266 0.31 -11.89 -5.91
N PHE A 267 -0.06 -11.93 -7.19
CA PHE A 267 0.32 -10.86 -8.12
C PHE A 267 -0.19 -9.49 -7.66
N ASP A 268 -1.38 -9.39 -7.09
CA ASP A 268 -1.88 -8.12 -6.54
C ASP A 268 -1.09 -7.64 -5.31
N VAL A 269 -0.65 -8.56 -4.45
CA VAL A 269 0.16 -8.21 -3.27
C VAL A 269 1.59 -7.83 -3.63
N PHE A 270 2.27 -8.66 -4.43
CA PHE A 270 3.70 -8.52 -4.73
C PHE A 270 3.98 -7.59 -5.91
N THR A 271 2.98 -7.40 -6.78
CA THR A 271 3.02 -6.75 -8.12
C THR A 271 3.96 -7.42 -9.13
N LYS A 272 4.86 -8.29 -8.69
CA LYS A 272 5.82 -9.04 -9.50
C LYS A 272 6.16 -10.36 -8.83
N LEU A 273 6.35 -11.40 -9.64
CA LEU A 273 6.78 -12.71 -9.18
C LEU A 273 8.07 -13.10 -9.89
N TYR A 274 9.08 -13.50 -9.13
CA TYR A 274 10.41 -13.85 -9.63
C TYR A 274 10.42 -15.27 -10.19
N ILE A 275 11.03 -15.44 -11.36
CA ILE A 275 10.98 -16.70 -12.13
C ILE A 275 12.36 -17.23 -12.53
N GLY A 276 13.43 -16.62 -12.04
CA GLY A 276 14.81 -17.07 -12.30
C GLY A 276 15.77 -15.92 -12.56
N PHE A 277 16.86 -16.21 -13.26
CA PHE A 277 17.87 -15.22 -13.65
C PHE A 277 18.44 -15.48 -15.05
N ILE A 278 19.02 -14.46 -15.66
CA ILE A 278 19.87 -14.56 -16.85
C ILE A 278 21.27 -14.02 -16.55
N TYR A 279 22.24 -14.32 -17.40
CA TYR A 279 23.55 -13.68 -17.31
C TYR A 279 23.53 -12.30 -17.97
N THR A 280 24.42 -11.40 -17.53
CA THR A 280 24.57 -10.06 -18.11
C THR A 280 24.80 -10.08 -19.62
N LYS A 281 25.51 -11.10 -20.15
CA LYS A 281 25.70 -11.25 -21.60
C LYS A 281 24.38 -11.48 -22.35
N ASP A 282 23.46 -12.24 -21.75
CA ASP A 282 22.16 -12.55 -22.33
C ASP A 282 21.26 -11.30 -22.27
N LEU A 283 21.35 -10.52 -21.18
CA LEU A 283 20.68 -9.21 -21.08
C LEU A 283 21.16 -8.25 -22.16
N LYS A 284 22.47 -8.16 -22.42
CA LYS A 284 23.03 -7.28 -23.47
C LYS A 284 22.57 -7.64 -24.88
N GLN A 285 22.24 -8.91 -25.14
CA GLN A 285 21.63 -9.30 -26.42
C GLN A 285 20.19 -8.81 -26.52
N LEU A 286 19.44 -8.86 -25.42
CA LEU A 286 18.05 -8.40 -25.36
C LEU A 286 17.93 -6.88 -25.29
N VAL A 287 18.90 -6.22 -24.65
CA VAL A 287 18.93 -4.78 -24.39
C VAL A 287 20.35 -4.26 -24.67
N PRO A 288 20.74 -4.08 -25.94
CA PRO A 288 22.09 -3.66 -26.31
C PRO A 288 22.51 -2.30 -25.74
N SER A 289 21.54 -1.42 -25.47
CA SER A 289 21.77 -0.11 -24.85
C SER A 289 22.17 -0.19 -23.36
N TYR A 290 22.06 -1.36 -22.71
CA TYR A 290 22.42 -1.51 -21.31
C TYR A 290 23.92 -1.78 -21.12
N THR A 291 24.66 -0.75 -20.71
CA THR A 291 26.14 -0.77 -20.64
C THR A 291 26.69 -0.95 -19.21
N GLU A 292 25.84 -0.85 -18.20
CA GLU A 292 26.25 -0.83 -16.80
C GLU A 292 26.81 -2.18 -16.30
N LYS A 293 27.76 -2.14 -15.35
CA LYS A 293 28.36 -3.36 -14.75
C LYS A 293 27.45 -3.97 -13.68
N VAL A 294 27.03 -5.21 -13.91
CA VAL A 294 26.15 -5.97 -13.00
C VAL A 294 26.98 -6.83 -12.07
N LYS A 295 26.72 -6.73 -10.77
CA LYS A 295 27.33 -7.54 -9.73
C LYS A 295 27.00 -9.03 -9.95
N ASP A 296 28.00 -9.88 -9.76
CA ASP A 296 27.91 -11.35 -9.88
C ASP A 296 27.46 -11.86 -11.27
N ASN A 297 27.45 -10.99 -12.29
CA ASN A 297 26.97 -11.26 -13.65
C ASN A 297 25.53 -11.82 -13.73
N LYS A 298 24.73 -11.69 -12.67
CA LYS A 298 23.35 -12.22 -12.60
C LYS A 298 22.33 -11.11 -12.65
N VAL A 299 21.37 -11.24 -13.56
CA VAL A 299 20.22 -10.34 -13.70
C VAL A 299 18.96 -11.14 -13.37
N ILE A 300 18.22 -10.71 -12.35
CA ILE A 300 17.02 -11.42 -11.90
C ILE A 300 15.88 -11.14 -12.88
N VAL A 301 15.09 -12.16 -13.20
CA VAL A 301 13.92 -12.06 -14.08
C VAL A 301 12.64 -12.22 -13.27
N SER A 302 11.65 -11.39 -13.57
CA SER A 302 10.31 -11.48 -12.99
C SER A 302 9.23 -11.33 -14.05
N ILE A 303 8.04 -11.84 -13.74
CA ILE A 303 6.78 -11.46 -14.39
C ILE A 303 6.17 -10.36 -13.54
N GLU A 304 5.95 -9.18 -14.11
CA GLU A 304 5.37 -8.02 -13.43
C GLU A 304 3.98 -7.70 -13.96
N LYS A 305 3.04 -7.44 -13.04
CA LYS A 305 1.68 -7.00 -13.36
C LYS A 305 1.69 -5.51 -13.63
N ILE A 306 1.66 -5.12 -14.90
CA ILE A 306 1.67 -3.71 -15.33
C ILE A 306 0.31 -3.06 -15.04
N ASN A 307 -0.77 -3.81 -15.32
CA ASN A 307 -2.13 -3.49 -14.95
C ASN A 307 -2.95 -4.79 -14.87
N GLN A 308 -4.27 -4.71 -14.59
CA GLN A 308 -5.14 -5.88 -14.47
C GLN A 308 -5.16 -6.78 -15.72
N LYS A 309 -4.84 -6.25 -16.90
CA LYS A 309 -4.93 -6.99 -18.17
C LYS A 309 -3.57 -7.31 -18.79
N LYS A 310 -2.47 -6.79 -18.25
CA LYS A 310 -1.15 -6.85 -18.87
C LYS A 310 -0.07 -7.26 -17.89
N PHE A 311 0.65 -8.31 -18.26
CA PHE A 311 1.84 -8.79 -17.58
C PHE A 311 3.03 -8.68 -18.52
N GLU A 312 4.20 -8.36 -18.00
CA GLU A 312 5.44 -8.22 -18.78
C GLU A 312 6.62 -8.87 -18.06
N ILE A 313 7.63 -9.27 -18.83
CA ILE A 313 8.93 -9.66 -18.28
C ILE A 313 9.70 -8.39 -17.92
N VAL A 314 10.20 -8.35 -16.69
CA VAL A 314 11.00 -7.25 -16.17
C VAL A 314 12.27 -7.79 -15.52
N TYR A 315 13.38 -7.10 -15.76
CA TYR A 315 14.70 -7.48 -15.29
C TYR A 315 15.16 -6.58 -14.14
N TYR A 316 15.88 -7.17 -13.21
CA TYR A 316 16.46 -6.48 -12.07
C TYR A 316 17.97 -6.73 -12.02
N ALA A 317 18.74 -5.69 -12.33
CA ALA A 317 20.19 -5.72 -12.37
C ALA A 317 20.74 -4.97 -11.16
N ARG A 318 21.49 -5.67 -10.30
CA ARG A 318 22.20 -5.03 -9.19
C ARG A 318 23.58 -4.62 -9.69
N GLN A 319 23.88 -3.34 -9.60
CA GLN A 319 25.16 -2.79 -10.01
C GLN A 319 26.25 -3.04 -8.97
N CYS A 320 27.51 -2.95 -9.37
CA CYS A 320 28.65 -3.08 -8.44
C CYS A 320 28.62 -2.04 -7.31
N ASP A 321 28.00 -0.88 -7.54
CA ASP A 321 27.89 0.23 -6.58
C ASP A 321 26.72 0.09 -5.58
N HIS A 322 25.99 -1.03 -5.56
CA HIS A 322 24.87 -1.19 -4.62
C HIS A 322 23.50 -1.00 -5.25
N LYS A 323 23.42 -0.16 -6.29
CA LYS A 323 22.16 0.32 -6.84
C LYS A 323 21.45 -0.80 -7.59
N LEU A 324 20.12 -0.79 -7.49
CA LEU A 324 19.27 -1.74 -8.17
C LEU A 324 18.57 -1.04 -9.32
N LYS A 325 18.74 -1.56 -10.54
CA LYS A 325 18.07 -1.09 -11.74
C LYS A 325 16.93 -2.02 -12.10
N ARG A 326 15.76 -1.45 -12.36
CA ARG A 326 14.62 -2.12 -13.00
C ARG A 326 14.68 -1.80 -14.48
N ILE A 327 14.67 -2.83 -15.31
CA ILE A 327 14.79 -2.71 -16.76
C ILE A 327 13.55 -3.37 -17.36
N ALA A 328 12.74 -2.59 -18.05
CA ALA A 328 11.55 -3.06 -18.76
C ALA A 328 11.72 -2.85 -20.26
N LEU A 329 11.29 -3.84 -21.05
CA LEU A 329 11.27 -3.78 -22.51
C LEU A 329 9.81 -3.85 -22.95
N THR A 330 9.27 -2.72 -23.41
CA THR A 330 7.87 -2.61 -23.83
C THR A 330 7.84 -2.05 -25.24
N ASN A 331 7.30 -2.78 -26.21
CA ASN A 331 7.21 -2.36 -27.62
C ASN A 331 8.55 -1.84 -28.18
N ASN A 332 9.64 -2.59 -27.96
CA ASN A 332 11.02 -2.22 -28.30
C ASN A 332 11.57 -0.94 -27.62
N LYS A 333 10.81 -0.32 -26.71
CA LYS A 333 11.29 0.77 -25.87
C LYS A 333 11.84 0.23 -24.56
N VAL A 334 13.09 0.55 -24.29
CA VAL A 334 13.78 0.21 -23.05
C VAL A 334 13.52 1.31 -22.02
N THR A 335 13.07 0.92 -20.84
CA THR A 335 12.95 1.82 -19.68
C THR A 335 13.85 1.31 -18.57
N VAL A 336 14.73 2.17 -18.06
CA VAL A 336 15.66 1.85 -16.96
C VAL A 336 15.38 2.80 -15.80
N GLU A 337 15.03 2.23 -14.65
CA GLU A 337 14.69 2.96 -13.43
C GLU A 337 15.60 2.54 -12.28
N THR A 338 16.16 3.51 -11.56
CA THR A 338 16.84 3.23 -10.28
C THR A 338 15.78 2.99 -9.21
N LYS A 339 15.85 1.84 -8.52
CA LYS A 339 14.95 1.53 -7.40
C LYS A 339 15.50 2.10 -6.10
N ASP A 340 14.57 2.56 -5.26
CA ASP A 340 14.83 2.99 -3.89
C ASP A 340 15.65 1.94 -3.11
N PRO A 341 16.81 2.32 -2.52
CA PRO A 341 17.62 1.46 -1.66
C PRO A 341 16.84 0.84 -0.49
N GLU A 342 15.85 1.55 0.05
CA GLU A 342 15.06 1.13 1.20
C GLU A 342 13.75 0.43 0.84
N GLY A 343 13.38 0.46 -0.45
CA GLY A 343 12.14 -0.10 -0.95
C GLY A 343 12.08 -1.63 -0.89
N PHE A 344 10.87 -2.18 -0.91
CA PHE A 344 10.63 -3.63 -0.86
C PHE A 344 11.39 -4.38 -1.95
N THR A 345 11.43 -3.85 -3.18
CA THR A 345 12.12 -4.48 -4.31
C THR A 345 13.60 -4.70 -4.06
N ASN A 346 14.26 -3.82 -3.30
CA ASN A 346 15.66 -4.03 -2.93
C ASN A 346 15.82 -5.21 -1.97
N LYS A 347 14.93 -5.34 -0.98
CA LYS A 347 14.91 -6.47 -0.05
C LYS A 347 14.54 -7.79 -0.74
N GLU A 348 13.52 -7.76 -1.59
CA GLU A 348 13.08 -8.91 -2.39
C GLU A 348 14.22 -9.43 -3.25
N THR A 349 14.87 -8.58 -4.05
CA THR A 349 15.99 -9.03 -4.89
C THR A 349 17.18 -9.54 -4.09
N LYS A 350 17.51 -8.94 -2.94
CA LYS A 350 18.53 -9.47 -2.02
C LYS A 350 18.17 -10.86 -1.49
N PHE A 351 16.89 -11.10 -1.18
CA PHE A 351 16.41 -12.41 -0.75
C PHE A 351 16.47 -13.43 -1.90
N ILE A 352 15.92 -13.08 -3.06
CA ILE A 352 15.87 -13.96 -4.24
C ILE A 352 17.29 -14.41 -4.65
N VAL A 353 18.27 -13.51 -4.70
CA VAL A 353 19.66 -13.86 -5.06
C VAL A 353 20.24 -14.94 -4.15
N LYS A 354 19.87 -14.97 -2.87
CA LYS A 354 20.37 -15.96 -1.91
C LYS A 354 19.77 -17.35 -2.09
N ILE A 355 18.57 -17.44 -2.68
CA ILE A 355 17.85 -18.71 -2.85
C ILE A 355 17.91 -19.24 -4.29
N LEU A 356 18.34 -18.43 -5.26
CA LEU A 356 18.50 -18.83 -6.65
C LEU A 356 19.55 -19.93 -6.79
N LYS A 357 19.20 -20.98 -7.52
CA LYS A 357 20.08 -22.10 -7.84
C LYS A 357 20.55 -22.03 -9.30
N PRO A 358 21.64 -22.71 -9.69
CA PRO A 358 22.11 -22.72 -11.08
C PRO A 358 21.04 -23.11 -12.11
N GLU A 359 20.15 -24.04 -11.76
CA GLU A 359 19.01 -24.50 -12.58
C GLU A 359 17.90 -23.45 -12.77
N ASP A 360 17.87 -22.38 -11.97
CA ASP A 360 16.96 -21.25 -12.15
C ASP A 360 17.40 -20.31 -13.28
N ARG A 361 18.50 -20.65 -13.98
CA ARG A 361 18.92 -19.92 -15.18
C ARG A 361 17.86 -20.03 -16.27
N LEU A 362 17.57 -18.90 -16.87
CA LEU A 362 16.75 -18.76 -18.07
C LEU A 362 17.67 -18.52 -19.28
N LEU A 363 17.32 -19.12 -20.41
CA LEU A 363 17.93 -18.82 -21.70
C LEU A 363 17.06 -17.80 -22.45
N ILE A 364 17.63 -17.08 -23.41
CA ILE A 364 16.90 -16.13 -24.26
C ILE A 364 15.69 -16.79 -24.93
N LYS A 365 15.83 -18.04 -25.39
CA LYS A 365 14.69 -18.81 -25.94
C LYS A 365 13.54 -18.98 -24.94
N ASN A 366 13.85 -19.13 -23.65
CA ASN A 366 12.82 -19.22 -22.61
C ASN A 366 12.14 -17.87 -22.41
N ILE A 367 12.90 -16.78 -22.38
CA ILE A 367 12.39 -15.42 -22.26
C ILE A 367 11.42 -15.12 -23.40
N ASN A 368 11.83 -15.32 -24.65
CA ASN A 368 11.01 -15.05 -25.82
C ASN A 368 9.71 -15.87 -25.82
N ALA A 369 9.80 -17.16 -25.45
CA ALA A 369 8.62 -18.02 -25.34
C ALA A 369 7.64 -17.57 -24.24
N ILE A 370 8.15 -17.10 -23.10
CA ILE A 370 7.31 -16.57 -22.02
C ILE A 370 6.67 -15.25 -22.45
N THR A 371 7.45 -14.32 -23.00
CA THR A 371 6.95 -13.02 -23.48
C THR A 371 5.80 -13.19 -24.48
N LYS A 372 5.97 -14.06 -25.48
CA LYS A 372 4.90 -14.37 -26.46
C LYS A 372 3.62 -14.86 -25.78
N LYS A 373 3.72 -15.78 -24.82
CA LYS A 373 2.56 -16.26 -24.07
C LYS A 373 1.90 -15.17 -23.22
N LEU A 374 2.67 -14.24 -22.66
CA LEU A 374 2.11 -13.11 -21.91
C LEU A 374 1.36 -12.14 -22.83
N GLU A 375 1.86 -11.90 -24.05
CA GLU A 375 1.19 -11.09 -25.09
C GLU A 375 -0.12 -11.73 -25.54
N GLU A 376 -0.15 -13.07 -25.65
CA GLU A 376 -1.36 -13.88 -25.89
C GLU A 376 -2.33 -13.93 -24.69
N LYS A 377 -2.05 -13.17 -23.62
CA LYS A 377 -2.85 -13.11 -22.38
C LYS A 377 -3.04 -14.47 -21.72
N TYR A 378 -2.02 -15.34 -21.79
CA TYR A 378 -2.05 -16.67 -21.18
C TYR A 378 -2.21 -16.62 -19.65
N ILE A 379 -1.80 -15.52 -19.02
CA ILE A 379 -2.07 -15.20 -17.62
C ILE A 379 -2.99 -13.97 -17.60
N THR A 380 -4.12 -14.09 -16.91
CA THR A 380 -5.06 -13.00 -16.65
C THR A 380 -5.15 -12.77 -15.15
N SER A 381 -5.36 -11.52 -14.72
CA SER A 381 -5.91 -11.32 -13.38
C SER A 381 -7.41 -11.49 -13.43
N MET A 382 -7.99 -12.00 -12.35
CA MET A 382 -9.44 -11.96 -12.15
C MET A 382 -9.90 -10.57 -11.76
#